data_AF-A0A2H2Z0I9-F1
#
_entry.id   AF-A0A2H2Z0I9-F1
#
_cell.length_a   1.000
_cell.length_b   1.000
_cell.length_c   1.000
_cell.angle_alpha   90.00
_cell.angle_beta   90.00
_cell.angle_gamma   90.00
#
_symmetry.space_group_name_H-M   'P 1'
#
loop_
_entity.id
_entity.type
_entity.pdbx_description
1 polymer ?
#
loop_
_entity_poly.entity_id
_entity_poly.type
_entity_poly.pdbx_seq_one_letter_code
_entity_poly.pdbx_strand_id
1 'polypeptide(L)'
;MWADVDTKNDFLNYSEVADLVVDVIRDPSMRPVTVGVFGSWGTGKSTLLNLIEHGLNPPQGVSEFVVVRFDAWLYQGFDDSRAALMEVIASTLIDAARGSSAAI
;
A
#
# COMPACT_ATOMS: atom_id res chain seq x y z
N MET A 1 -0.87 18.29 22.53
CA MET A 1 -1.69 18.00 21.33
C MET A 1 -0.96 18.65 20.18
N TRP A 2 -0.03 17.93 19.57
CA TRP A 2 0.87 18.48 18.56
C TRP A 2 0.34 18.09 17.20
N ALA A 3 0.14 19.09 16.34
CA ALA A 3 -0.35 18.89 14.99
C ALA A 3 0.67 18.07 14.20
N ASP A 4 0.19 17.00 13.57
CA ASP A 4 0.93 16.23 12.59
C ASP A 4 1.15 17.13 11.37
N VAL A 5 2.32 17.76 11.30
CA VAL A 5 2.71 18.59 10.16
C VAL A 5 3.27 17.66 9.10
N ASP A 6 2.37 17.27 8.20
CA ASP A 6 2.63 16.48 7.01
C ASP A 6 3.72 17.19 6.18
N THR A 7 4.97 16.79 6.40
CA THR A 7 6.14 17.47 5.85
C THR A 7 6.45 16.88 4.49
N LYS A 8 6.27 17.71 3.45
CA LYS A 8 6.48 17.38 2.03
C LYS A 8 7.94 17.10 1.61
N ASN A 9 8.87 17.03 2.55
CA ASN A 9 10.29 16.83 2.30
C ASN A 9 10.78 15.56 3.00
N ASP A 10 11.30 14.62 2.22
CA ASP A 10 11.83 13.35 2.69
C ASP A 10 13.23 13.52 3.30
N PHE A 11 13.29 13.77 4.61
CA PHE A 11 14.54 13.92 5.35
C PHE A 11 15.16 12.59 5.82
N LEU A 12 14.45 11.47 5.61
CA LEU A 12 14.81 10.15 6.16
C LEU A 12 15.04 9.10 5.07
N ASN A 13 15.11 9.54 3.81
CA ASN A 13 15.40 8.70 2.65
C ASN A 13 14.38 7.56 2.46
N TYR A 14 13.13 7.78 2.88
CA TYR A 14 12.07 6.79 2.72
C TYR A 14 11.74 6.52 1.25
N SER A 15 12.01 7.48 0.36
CA SER A 15 11.82 7.35 -1.08
C SER A 15 12.78 6.31 -1.67
N GLU A 16 14.06 6.32 -1.30
CA GLU A 16 15.01 5.30 -1.77
C GLU A 16 14.63 3.89 -1.29
N VAL A 17 14.17 3.77 -0.04
CA VAL A 17 13.70 2.48 0.49
C VAL A 17 12.42 2.04 -0.21
N ALA A 18 11.49 2.96 -0.47
CA ALA A 18 10.27 2.67 -1.21
C ALA A 18 10.58 2.19 -2.63
N ASP A 19 11.48 2.88 -3.34
CA ASP A 19 11.89 2.54 -4.70
C ASP A 19 12.49 1.12 -4.77
N LEU A 20 13.35 0.76 -3.81
CA LEU A 20 13.89 -0.60 -3.73
C LEU A 20 12.80 -1.66 -3.52
N VAL A 21 11.80 -1.37 -2.68
CA VAL A 21 10.66 -2.28 -2.50
C VAL A 21 9.83 -2.38 -3.77
N VAL A 22 9.61 -1.27 -4.49
CA VAL A 22 8.89 -1.23 -5.77
C VAL A 22 9.61 -2.08 -6.82
N ASP A 23 10.94 -1.97 -6.92
CA ASP A 23 11.76 -2.75 -7.85
C ASP A 23 11.65 -4.26 -7.55
N VAL A 24 11.73 -4.64 -6.28
CA VAL A 24 11.55 -6.04 -5.85
C VAL A 24 10.15 -6.56 -6.19
N ILE A 25 9.10 -5.76 -6.02
CA ILE A 25 7.72 -6.15 -6.37
C ILE A 25 7.56 -6.31 -7.89
N ARG A 26 8.20 -5.45 -8.69
CA ARG A 26 8.11 -5.48 -10.15
C ARG A 26 8.87 -6.66 -10.76
N ASP A 27 9.95 -7.11 -10.15
CA ASP A 27 10.73 -8.25 -10.63
C ASP A 27 9.91 -9.56 -10.63
N PRO A 28 9.60 -10.16 -11.80
CA PRO A 28 8.88 -11.42 -11.89
C PRO A 28 9.60 -12.60 -11.26
N SER A 29 10.93 -12.59 -11.23
CA SER A 29 11.74 -13.71 -10.71
C SER A 29 11.69 -13.82 -9.19
N MET A 30 11.29 -12.75 -8.50
CA MET A 30 11.21 -12.65 -7.05
C MET A 30 9.82 -13.00 -6.49
N ARG A 31 8.85 -13.34 -7.34
CA ARG A 31 7.46 -13.62 -6.92
C ARG A 31 7.31 -15.10 -6.49
N PRO A 32 6.60 -15.39 -5.37
CA PRO A 32 5.94 -14.46 -4.46
C PRO A 32 6.90 -13.81 -3.46
N VAL A 33 6.73 -12.51 -3.21
CA VAL A 33 7.52 -11.78 -2.21
C VAL A 33 6.66 -11.35 -1.03
N THR A 34 7.25 -11.36 0.17
CA THR A 34 6.65 -10.79 1.38
C THR A 34 7.66 -9.83 2.00
N VAL A 35 7.24 -8.58 2.22
CA VAL A 35 8.08 -7.52 2.79
C VAL A 35 7.52 -7.10 4.15
N GLY A 36 8.35 -7.21 5.19
CA GLY A 36 8.00 -6.74 6.54
C GLY A 36 8.60 -5.37 6.82
N VAL A 37 7.77 -4.40 7.20
CA VAL A 37 8.22 -3.06 7.61
C VAL A 37 8.15 -2.95 9.13
N PHE A 38 9.32 -2.83 9.77
CA PHE A 38 9.44 -2.76 11.23
C PHE A 38 9.96 -1.39 11.68
N GLY A 39 9.52 -0.93 12.85
CA GLY A 39 9.95 0.34 13.42
C GLY A 39 9.04 0.82 14.56
N SER A 40 9.56 1.69 15.42
CA SER A 40 8.83 2.26 16.55
C SER A 40 7.58 3.04 16.10
N TRP A 41 6.66 3.33 17.03
CA TRP A 41 5.51 4.16 16.72
C TRP A 41 5.95 5.58 16.32
N GLY A 42 5.33 6.16 15.29
CA GLY A 42 5.71 7.48 14.75
C GLY A 42 6.93 7.52 13.82
N THR A 43 7.56 6.38 13.48
CA THR A 43 8.75 6.34 12.60
C THR A 43 8.42 6.31 11.10
N GLY A 44 7.26 6.83 10.67
CA GLY A 44 6.95 6.96 9.24
C GLY A 44 6.64 5.64 8.48
N LYS A 45 6.30 4.53 9.15
CA LYS A 45 5.94 3.27 8.46
C LYS A 45 4.78 3.44 7.49
N SER A 46 3.73 4.16 7.90
CA SER A 46 2.58 4.46 7.03
C SER A 46 2.98 5.36 5.86
N THR A 47 3.90 6.30 6.09
CA THR A 47 4.49 7.14 5.03
C THR A 47 5.23 6.29 4.01
N LEU A 48 6.06 5.34 4.45
CA LEU A 48 6.76 4.41 3.56
C LEU A 48 5.77 3.58 2.71
N LEU A 49 4.71 3.03 3.32
CA LEU A 49 3.68 2.29 2.59
C LEU A 49 2.99 3.16 1.54
N ASN A 50 2.71 4.43 1.84
CA ASN A 50 2.13 5.37 0.87
C ASN A 50 3.09 5.67 -0.29
N LEU A 51 4.39 5.80 -0.03
CA LEU A 51 5.41 6.01 -1.07
C LEU A 51 5.51 4.80 -2.00
N ILE A 52 5.50 3.58 -1.44
CA ILE A 52 5.49 2.34 -2.22
C ILE A 52 4.26 2.30 -3.13
N GLU A 53 3.07 2.62 -2.60
CA GLU A 53 1.84 2.66 -3.39
C GLU A 53 1.91 3.67 -4.55
N HIS A 54 2.45 4.88 -4.30
CA HIS A 54 2.66 5.88 -5.35
C HIS A 54 3.68 5.42 -6.41
N GLY A 55 4.73 4.70 -6.00
CA GLY A 55 5.73 4.15 -6.93
C GLY A 55 5.17 3.03 -7.80
N LEU A 56 4.26 2.20 -7.26
CA LEU A 56 3.55 1.17 -8.02
C LEU A 56 2.55 1.76 -9.01
N ASN A 57 1.77 2.75 -8.58
CA ASN A 57 0.69 3.37 -9.36
C ASN A 57 0.80 4.92 -9.35
N PRO A 58 1.65 5.51 -10.20
CA PRO A 58 1.82 6.96 -10.23
C PRO A 58 0.58 7.67 -10.79
N PRO A 59 0.24 8.89 -10.32
CA PRO A 59 -0.97 9.63 -10.72
C PRO A 59 -1.13 9.92 -12.22
N GLN A 60 -0.03 9.85 -12.97
CA GLN A 60 0.03 10.14 -14.41
C GLN A 60 0.57 8.95 -15.20
N GLY A 61 0.16 7.73 -14.85
CA GLY A 61 0.58 6.51 -15.52
C GLY A 61 -0.52 5.46 -15.61
N VAL A 62 -0.20 4.33 -16.24
CA VAL A 62 -1.06 3.14 -16.23
C VAL A 62 -0.89 2.45 -14.88
N SER A 63 -1.97 2.32 -14.10
CA SER A 63 -1.96 1.49 -12.89
C SER A 63 -1.89 0.01 -13.29
N GLU A 64 -0.69 -0.57 -13.18
CA GLU A 64 -0.46 -2.00 -13.44
C GLU A 64 -0.82 -2.86 -12.22
N PHE A 65 -0.85 -2.27 -11.02
CA PHE A 65 -1.04 -2.99 -9.77
C PHE A 65 -2.39 -2.66 -9.12
N VAL A 66 -3.07 -3.67 -8.57
CA VAL A 66 -4.20 -3.45 -7.66
C VAL A 66 -3.65 -3.47 -6.23
N VAL A 67 -3.69 -2.31 -5.56
CA VAL A 67 -3.23 -2.18 -4.17
C VAL A 67 -4.41 -2.33 -3.23
N VAL A 68 -4.32 -3.27 -2.29
CA VAL A 68 -5.35 -3.51 -1.27
C VAL A 68 -4.80 -3.03 0.07
N ARG A 69 -5.44 -2.00 0.64
CA ARG A 69 -5.09 -1.48 1.98
C ARG A 69 -5.95 -2.18 3.02
N PHE A 70 -5.31 -2.76 4.03
CA PHE A 70 -5.98 -3.40 5.15
C PHE A 70 -5.35 -2.97 6.47
N ASP A 71 -6.15 -2.39 7.36
CA ASP A 71 -5.74 -2.05 8.72
C ASP A 71 -6.39 -3.02 9.71
N ALA A 72 -5.56 -3.91 10.27
CA ALA A 72 -6.03 -4.92 11.21
C ALA A 72 -6.60 -4.32 12.51
N TRP A 73 -6.20 -3.11 12.91
CA TRP A 73 -6.69 -2.47 14.13
C TRP A 73 -8.15 -2.06 14.03
N LEU A 74 -8.60 -1.61 12.85
CA LEU A 74 -10.00 -1.27 12.59
C LEU A 74 -10.95 -2.47 12.76
N TYR A 75 -10.42 -3.69 12.69
CA TYR A 75 -11.17 -4.94 12.82
C TYR A 75 -10.87 -5.69 14.13
N GLN A 76 -10.11 -5.12 15.05
CA GLN A 76 -9.93 -5.67 16.40
C GLN A 76 -11.24 -5.58 17.18
N GLY A 77 -12.05 -6.64 17.10
CA GLY A 77 -13.37 -6.73 17.73
C GLY A 77 -14.41 -7.44 16.88
N PHE A 78 -14.13 -7.69 15.60
CA PHE A 78 -14.92 -8.60 14.77
C PHE A 78 -14.37 -10.02 14.92
N ASP A 79 -15.26 -10.99 15.15
CA ASP A 79 -14.91 -12.41 15.35
C ASP A 79 -14.20 -13.05 14.14
N ASP A 80 -14.21 -12.41 12.96
CA ASP A 80 -13.62 -12.96 11.74
C ASP A 80 -12.82 -11.92 10.95
N SER A 81 -11.62 -11.61 11.45
CA SER A 81 -10.63 -10.76 10.74
C SER A 81 -10.25 -11.30 9.35
N ARG A 82 -10.38 -12.62 9.13
CA ARG A 82 -10.13 -13.24 7.83
C ARG A 82 -11.26 -12.95 6.85
N ALA A 83 -12.52 -13.01 7.29
CA ALA A 83 -13.66 -12.60 6.48
C ALA A 83 -13.55 -11.12 6.11
N ALA A 84 -13.20 -10.25 7.06
CA ALA A 84 -12.99 -8.83 6.80
C ALA A 84 -11.90 -8.58 5.75
N LEU A 85 -10.75 -9.25 5.86
CA LEU A 85 -9.69 -9.17 4.85
C LEU A 85 -10.19 -9.63 3.47
N MET A 86 -10.93 -10.75 3.42
CA MET A 86 -11.45 -11.30 2.17
C MET A 86 -12.48 -10.37 1.53
N GLU A 87 -13.33 -9.73 2.32
CA GLU A 87 -14.31 -8.74 1.86
C GLU A 87 -13.61 -7.52 1.25
N VAL A 88 -12.57 -7.00 1.91
CA VAL A 88 -11.79 -5.85 1.41
C VAL A 88 -11.05 -6.20 0.12
N ILE A 89 -10.48 -7.41 0.01
CA ILE A 89 -9.86 -7.87 -1.23
C ILE A 89 -10.90 -7.97 -2.35
N ALA A 90 -12.04 -8.60 -2.09
CA ALA A 90 -13.09 -8.82 -3.08
C ALA A 90 -13.68 -7.49 -3.59
N SER A 91 -14.00 -6.56 -2.69
CA SER A 91 -14.53 -5.24 -3.05
C SER A 91 -13.54 -4.45 -3.90
N THR A 92 -12.26 -4.41 -3.50
CA THR A 92 -11.21 -3.71 -4.24
C THR A 92 -11.04 -4.28 -5.66
N LEU A 93 -11.07 -5.60 -5.83
CA LEU A 93 -10.96 -6.24 -7.14
C LEU A 93 -12.18 -5.99 -8.04
N ILE A 94 -13.39 -6.00 -7.46
CA ILE A 94 -14.63 -5.69 -8.20
C ILE A 94 -14.60 -4.25 -8.71
N ASP A 95 -14.17 -3.30 -7.89
CA ASP A 95 -14.09 -1.89 -8.27
C ASP A 95 -13.02 -1.65 -9.34
N ALA A 96 -11.85 -2.30 -9.22
CA ALA A 96 -10.80 -2.25 -10.23
C ALA A 96 -11.25 -2.84 -11.60
N ALA A 97 -12.00 -3.95 -11.58
CA ALA A 97 -12.53 -4.57 -12.79
C ALA A 97 -13.59 -3.67 -13.48
N ARG A 98 -14.46 -3.02 -12.71
CA ARG A 98 -15.46 -2.07 -13.23
C ARG A 98 -14.79 -0.84 -13.83
N GLY A 99 -13.77 -0.30 -13.18
CA GLY A 99 -13.00 0.84 -13.68
C GLY A 99 -12.25 0.54 -14.98
N SER A 100 -11.72 -0.68 -15.13
CA SER A 100 -11.04 -1.11 -16.35
C SER A 100 -12.00 -1.35 -17.53
N SER A 101 -13.24 -1.79 -17.26
CA SER A 101 -14.26 -2.03 -18.28
C SER A 101 -14.78 -0.73 -18.93
N ALA A 102 -14.72 0.41 -18.22
CA ALA A 102 -15.13 1.71 -18.76
C ALA A 102 -14.07 2.38 -19.66
N ALA A 103 -12.86 1.80 -19.75
CA ALA A 103 -11.73 2.33 -20.51
C ALA A 103 -11.43 1.57 -21.82
N ILE A 104 -12.32 0.65 -22.24
CA ILE A 104 -12.22 -0.13 -23.48
C ILE A 104 -13.34 0.29 -24.45
#